data_AF-A0A7E6DTL0-F1
#
_entry.id   AF-A0A7E6DTL0-F1
#
_cell.length_a   1.000
_cell.length_b   1.000
_cell.length_c   1.000
_cell.angle_alpha   90.00
_cell.angle_beta   90.00
_cell.angle_gamma   90.00
#
_symmetry.space_group_name_H-M   'P 1'
#
loop_
_entity.id
_entity.type
_entity.pdbx_description
1 polymer ?
#
loop_
_entity_poly.entity_id
_entity_poly.type
_entity_poly.pdbx_seq_one_letter_code
_entity_poly.pdbx_strand_id
1 'polypeptide(L)'
;MSYKCSEEGVIKSHNSVLIYKSGTEEDENHTPDSNLIELSTKILKVKRLEEITTCYNSNHREKMAFFQCMDKDEKMKCFLEESSSEQDSGSGNNEAKEKVCLYPDLKEMASIQGKRTSALTDDCLAPPAPFHHRIVTAKQTAINSFYTVSRTEILGGGRFGQVHKCEEKATGLKLAAKVIKTRGRKDKDEVKNEITVMNHLDHVNLIQLYDAFESKNDIVLIMEYVDGGELFDRIIDDNYNLTELDAILFIKQICEGIQHMHQMYILHLDLKPENILCVNRDTKQIKIIDFGLARRYKPREKLKVNFGTPEFLAPEVVNYDFVSFPTDMWSVGVIAYMLLSGLSPFLGDDDAETLNNILACRWDLEEEEFQNISEEAKEFLSKLLIKEKSWRISASEALKHPWLSDHKLHSRLKTQKKKNYSSNTREFVTK
;
A
#
# COMPACT_ATOMS: atom_id res chain seq x y z
N MET A 1 -22.03 -56.61 -23.24
CA MET A 1 -22.19 -57.61 -22.16
C MET A 1 -20.81 -57.82 -21.54
N SER A 2 -20.45 -57.07 -20.51
CA SER A 2 -20.70 -57.34 -19.08
C SER A 2 -19.51 -58.06 -18.45
N TYR A 3 -18.75 -57.35 -17.61
CA TYR A 3 -18.23 -57.88 -16.35
C TYR A 3 -18.29 -56.79 -15.26
N LYS A 4 -19.06 -57.11 -14.21
CA LYS A 4 -19.14 -56.59 -12.83
C LYS A 4 -17.83 -56.96 -12.06
N CYS A 5 -17.44 -56.48 -10.87
CA CYS A 5 -17.87 -55.52 -9.84
C CYS A 5 -16.83 -55.64 -8.67
N SER A 6 -16.58 -54.58 -7.89
CA SER A 6 -16.25 -54.48 -6.42
C SER A 6 -15.42 -53.21 -6.16
N GLU A 7 -15.96 -52.18 -5.48
CA GLU A 7 -15.87 -51.85 -4.02
C GLU A 7 -14.44 -51.41 -3.61
N GLU A 8 -14.13 -50.41 -2.78
CA GLU A 8 -14.79 -49.41 -1.93
C GLU A 8 -13.66 -48.43 -1.49
N GLY A 9 -13.95 -47.20 -1.07
CA GLY A 9 -12.93 -46.34 -0.44
C GLY A 9 -13.23 -44.85 -0.40
N VAL A 10 -14.25 -44.44 0.34
CA VAL A 10 -14.54 -43.05 0.69
C VAL A 10 -13.56 -42.60 1.77
N ILE A 11 -12.76 -41.54 1.53
CA ILE A 11 -12.07 -40.82 2.61
C ILE A 11 -12.79 -39.50 2.84
N LYS A 12 -13.54 -39.47 3.96
CA LYS A 12 -14.22 -38.30 4.50
C LYS A 12 -13.20 -37.28 5.03
N SER A 13 -13.40 -36.02 4.70
CA SER A 13 -12.84 -34.88 5.41
C SER A 13 -13.37 -34.85 6.85
N HIS A 14 -12.49 -34.93 7.84
CA HIS A 14 -12.85 -34.64 9.22
C HIS A 14 -12.68 -33.14 9.50
N ASN A 15 -13.83 -32.44 9.55
CA ASN A 15 -13.99 -31.21 10.32
C ASN A 15 -13.89 -31.57 11.80
N SER A 16 -12.75 -31.27 12.43
CA SER A 16 -12.64 -31.21 13.88
C SER A 16 -13.07 -29.82 14.36
N VAL A 17 -14.35 -29.71 14.69
CA VAL A 17 -14.95 -28.61 15.45
C VAL A 17 -14.57 -28.82 16.92
N LEU A 18 -13.77 -27.93 17.50
CA LEU A 18 -13.57 -27.88 18.95
C LEU A 18 -14.66 -27.01 19.58
N ILE A 19 -15.69 -27.67 20.12
CA ILE A 19 -16.70 -27.09 20.99
C ILE A 19 -16.12 -27.07 22.41
N TYR A 20 -15.81 -25.89 22.95
CA TYR A 20 -15.62 -25.74 24.40
C TYR A 20 -16.99 -25.65 25.07
N LYS A 21 -17.36 -26.71 25.81
CA LYS A 21 -18.46 -26.68 26.77
C LYS A 21 -17.97 -26.00 28.05
N SER A 22 -18.71 -24.99 28.49
CA SER A 22 -18.64 -24.40 29.82
C SER A 22 -19.03 -25.44 30.87
N GLY A 23 -18.07 -25.80 31.72
CA GLY A 23 -18.32 -26.47 33.01
C GLY A 23 -18.00 -25.48 34.12
N THR A 24 -19.04 -25.04 34.80
CA THR A 24 -18.97 -24.35 36.09
C THR A 24 -18.46 -25.31 37.15
N GLU A 25 -17.38 -24.96 37.83
CA GLU A 25 -17.18 -25.21 39.26
C GLU A 25 -16.08 -24.27 39.77
N GLU A 26 -16.32 -23.78 40.98
CA GLU A 26 -15.65 -22.68 41.67
C GLU A 26 -14.20 -23.03 42.03
N ASP A 27 -13.25 -22.15 41.72
CA ASP A 27 -12.09 -21.91 42.58
C ASP A 27 -11.47 -20.53 42.26
N GLU A 28 -11.46 -19.68 43.29
CA GLU A 28 -10.86 -18.35 43.28
C GLU A 28 -9.32 -18.43 43.24
N ASN A 29 -8.71 -17.43 42.61
CA ASN A 29 -7.27 -17.14 42.51
C ASN A 29 -6.46 -17.89 41.43
N HIS A 30 -6.69 -17.51 40.17
CA HIS A 30 -5.62 -17.57 39.18
C HIS A 30 -5.59 -16.27 38.37
N THR A 31 -4.56 -15.45 38.58
CA THR A 31 -4.17 -14.41 37.64
C THR A 31 -3.87 -15.08 36.30
N PRO A 32 -4.56 -14.74 35.20
CA PRO A 32 -4.31 -15.36 33.92
C PRO A 32 -2.85 -15.11 33.52
N ASP A 33 -2.19 -16.19 33.10
CA ASP A 33 -0.78 -16.20 32.77
C ASP A 33 -0.52 -15.20 31.63
N SER A 34 0.28 -14.16 31.91
CA SER A 34 0.62 -13.07 30.98
C SER A 34 1.07 -13.60 29.62
N ASN A 35 1.73 -14.76 29.60
CA ASN A 35 2.23 -15.40 28.38
C ASN A 35 1.12 -16.03 27.55
N LEU A 36 0.04 -16.55 28.16
CA LEU A 36 -1.13 -17.10 27.46
C LEU A 36 -1.98 -15.99 26.84
N ILE A 37 -2.12 -14.85 27.52
CA ILE A 37 -2.78 -13.66 26.96
C ILE A 37 -1.98 -13.14 25.77
N GLU A 38 -0.66 -12.95 25.93
CA GLU A 38 0.19 -12.44 24.85
C GLU A 38 0.22 -13.39 23.64
N LEU A 39 0.24 -14.71 23.85
CA LEU A 39 0.18 -15.71 22.77
C LEU A 39 -1.21 -15.74 22.10
N SER A 40 -2.28 -15.58 22.88
CA SER A 40 -3.66 -15.51 22.36
C SER A 40 -3.86 -14.24 21.51
N THR A 41 -3.41 -13.09 21.99
CA THR A 41 -3.43 -11.83 21.23
C THR A 41 -2.56 -11.91 19.97
N LYS A 42 -1.40 -12.59 20.03
CA LYS A 42 -0.54 -12.85 18.86
C LYS A 42 -1.26 -13.68 17.79
N ILE A 43 -1.86 -14.79 18.18
CA ILE A 43 -2.61 -15.67 17.27
C ILE A 43 -3.84 -14.95 16.71
N LEU A 44 -4.50 -14.09 17.51
CA LEU A 44 -5.65 -13.30 17.06
C LEU A 44 -5.25 -12.20 16.06
N LYS A 45 -4.13 -11.50 16.29
CA LYS A 45 -3.57 -10.49 15.37
C LYS A 45 -3.23 -11.10 14.00
N VAL A 46 -2.54 -12.24 14.00
CA VAL A 46 -2.18 -12.92 12.74
C VAL A 46 -3.43 -13.43 12.03
N LYS A 47 -4.34 -14.12 12.72
CA LYS A 47 -5.59 -14.59 12.11
C LYS A 47 -6.46 -13.46 11.57
N ARG A 48 -6.52 -12.29 12.22
CA ARG A 48 -7.28 -11.13 11.73
C ARG A 48 -6.62 -10.48 10.52
N LEU A 49 -5.30 -10.38 10.51
CA LEU A 49 -4.54 -9.94 9.34
C LEU A 49 -4.67 -10.92 8.17
N GLU A 50 -4.66 -12.22 8.45
CA GLU A 50 -4.95 -13.29 7.48
C GLU A 50 -6.39 -13.22 7.00
N GLU A 51 -7.37 -12.91 7.85
CA GLU A 51 -8.77 -12.69 7.46
C GLU A 51 -8.91 -11.43 6.62
N ILE A 52 -8.25 -10.33 6.96
CA ILE A 52 -8.22 -9.11 6.14
C ILE A 52 -7.55 -9.40 4.81
N THR A 53 -6.43 -10.13 4.80
CA THR A 53 -5.71 -10.50 3.57
C THR A 53 -6.45 -11.56 2.76
N THR A 54 -7.18 -12.45 3.43
CA THR A 54 -8.02 -13.46 2.78
C THR A 54 -9.26 -12.78 2.24
N CYS A 55 -9.97 -11.92 2.96
CA CYS A 55 -11.06 -11.07 2.46
C CYS A 55 -10.57 -10.16 1.33
N TYR A 56 -9.36 -9.62 1.43
CA TYR A 56 -8.71 -8.82 0.40
C TYR A 56 -8.39 -9.63 -0.86
N ASN A 57 -7.81 -10.82 -0.73
CA ASN A 57 -7.46 -11.72 -1.84
C ASN A 57 -8.66 -12.47 -2.43
N SER A 58 -9.64 -12.84 -1.60
CA SER A 58 -10.89 -13.52 -2.00
C SER A 58 -11.88 -12.54 -2.64
N ASN A 59 -11.97 -11.29 -2.16
CA ASN A 59 -12.72 -10.25 -2.87
C ASN A 59 -12.04 -9.82 -4.18
N HIS A 60 -10.71 -9.91 -4.31
CA HIS A 60 -10.04 -9.55 -5.56
C HIS A 60 -10.22 -10.60 -6.67
N ARG A 61 -10.16 -11.91 -6.35
CA ARG A 61 -10.33 -12.98 -7.37
C ARG A 61 -11.78 -13.26 -7.75
N GLU A 62 -12.72 -13.24 -6.80
CA GLU A 62 -14.13 -13.61 -7.05
C GLU A 62 -14.97 -12.43 -7.60
N LYS A 63 -14.74 -11.18 -7.15
CA LYS A 63 -15.44 -10.01 -7.70
C LYS A 63 -15.00 -9.66 -9.14
N MET A 64 -13.79 -10.06 -9.55
CA MET A 64 -13.32 -9.95 -10.95
C MET A 64 -14.10 -10.86 -11.91
N ALA A 65 -14.55 -12.02 -11.46
CA ALA A 65 -15.42 -12.92 -12.23
C ALA A 65 -16.88 -12.43 -12.24
N PHE A 66 -17.35 -11.88 -11.12
CA PHE A 66 -18.71 -11.33 -10.99
C PHE A 66 -18.96 -10.13 -11.92
N PHE A 67 -18.03 -9.17 -12.00
CA PHE A 67 -18.18 -7.99 -12.88
C PHE A 67 -17.88 -8.26 -14.37
N GLN A 68 -17.28 -9.40 -14.72
CA GLN A 68 -17.17 -9.86 -16.11
C GLN A 68 -18.47 -10.48 -16.63
N CYS A 69 -19.43 -10.79 -15.74
CA CYS A 69 -20.69 -11.46 -16.08
C CYS A 69 -21.93 -10.56 -15.98
N MET A 70 -21.81 -9.30 -15.55
CA MET A 70 -22.95 -8.36 -15.52
C MET A 70 -23.20 -7.72 -16.89
N ASP A 71 -24.42 -7.89 -17.39
CA ASP A 71 -24.86 -7.33 -18.67
C ASP A 71 -25.02 -5.79 -18.61
N LYS A 72 -24.86 -5.15 -19.76
CA LYS A 72 -24.71 -3.68 -19.88
C LYS A 72 -25.92 -2.85 -19.40
N ASP A 73 -27.08 -3.47 -19.23
CA ASP A 73 -28.35 -2.75 -19.00
C ASP A 73 -28.64 -2.43 -17.52
N GLU A 74 -27.95 -3.04 -16.56
CA GLU A 74 -28.11 -2.70 -15.13
C GLU A 74 -27.25 -1.50 -14.68
N LYS A 75 -26.25 -1.10 -15.47
CA LYS A 75 -25.42 0.09 -15.19
C LYS A 75 -26.14 1.43 -15.39
N MET A 76 -27.26 1.45 -16.12
CA MET A 76 -27.97 2.68 -16.49
C MET A 76 -29.06 3.07 -15.48
N LYS A 77 -29.47 2.15 -14.60
CA LYS A 77 -30.63 2.37 -13.71
C LYS A 77 -30.30 3.12 -12.42
N CYS A 78 -29.03 3.19 -12.02
CA CYS A 78 -28.58 4.01 -10.89
C CYS A 78 -28.24 5.47 -11.27
N PHE A 79 -28.48 5.88 -12.52
CA PHE A 79 -28.02 7.18 -13.06
C PHE A 79 -29.13 8.23 -13.28
N LEU A 80 -30.40 7.98 -12.93
CA LEU A 80 -31.51 8.86 -13.35
C LEU A 80 -32.62 9.17 -12.32
N GLU A 81 -32.38 9.03 -11.02
CA GLU A 81 -33.26 9.58 -9.96
C GLU A 81 -32.29 10.09 -8.87
N GLU A 82 -32.09 11.37 -8.57
CA GLU A 82 -32.94 12.55 -8.61
C GLU A 82 -32.12 13.78 -9.01
N SER A 83 -32.36 14.29 -10.22
CA SER A 83 -32.17 15.71 -10.53
C SER A 83 -33.56 16.31 -10.75
N SER A 84 -34.19 16.75 -9.67
CA SER A 84 -35.40 17.57 -9.73
C SER A 84 -35.57 18.44 -8.49
N SER A 85 -34.99 19.64 -8.51
CA SER A 85 -35.64 20.89 -8.06
C SER A 85 -34.75 22.11 -8.40
N GLU A 86 -35.18 22.78 -9.47
CA GLU A 86 -35.12 24.22 -9.83
C GLU A 86 -34.15 25.14 -9.04
N GLN A 87 -33.17 25.74 -9.72
CA GLN A 87 -33.20 27.10 -10.33
C GLN A 87 -33.51 28.25 -9.35
N ASP A 88 -32.51 29.11 -9.11
CA ASP A 88 -32.69 30.55 -9.33
C ASP A 88 -31.36 31.27 -9.67
N SER A 89 -31.57 32.39 -10.35
CA SER A 89 -30.78 33.26 -11.20
C SER A 89 -29.66 34.11 -10.55
N GLY A 90 -28.75 34.61 -11.39
CA GLY A 90 -27.85 35.70 -11.02
C GLY A 90 -26.67 35.93 -11.97
N SER A 91 -26.92 36.66 -13.05
CA SER A 91 -25.93 37.21 -14.00
C SER A 91 -24.93 38.15 -13.33
N GLY A 92 -23.66 38.11 -13.75
CA GLY A 92 -22.65 39.11 -13.36
C GLY A 92 -21.30 38.88 -14.02
N ASN A 93 -21.07 39.51 -15.17
CA ASN A 93 -19.78 39.66 -15.83
C ASN A 93 -18.71 40.21 -14.86
N ASN A 94 -17.48 39.70 -14.94
CA ASN A 94 -16.27 40.50 -14.79
C ASN A 94 -15.03 39.77 -15.33
N GLU A 95 -14.47 40.35 -16.40
CA GLU A 95 -13.11 40.14 -16.86
C GLU A 95 -12.11 40.67 -15.81
N ALA A 96 -11.10 39.88 -15.44
CA ALA A 96 -9.91 40.40 -14.77
C ALA A 96 -8.69 39.50 -14.99
N LYS A 97 -7.95 39.84 -16.04
CA LYS A 97 -6.49 39.99 -16.16
C LYS A 97 -5.56 39.11 -15.29
N GLU A 98 -4.73 38.36 -16.02
CA GLU A 98 -3.38 37.92 -15.67
C GLU A 98 -2.64 38.85 -14.70
N LYS A 99 -2.07 38.25 -13.65
CA LYS A 99 -0.88 38.75 -12.97
C LYS A 99 0.09 37.60 -12.72
N VAL A 100 1.08 37.54 -13.61
CA VAL A 100 2.36 36.87 -13.44
C VAL A 100 3.14 37.61 -12.34
N CYS A 101 3.56 36.90 -11.29
CA CYS A 101 4.57 37.38 -10.35
C CYS A 101 5.77 36.42 -10.37
N LEU A 102 6.78 36.81 -11.13
CA LEU A 102 8.16 36.34 -11.07
C LEU A 102 8.85 36.92 -9.83
N TYR A 103 9.59 36.10 -9.08
CA TYR A 103 10.77 36.52 -8.31
C TYR A 103 11.79 35.35 -8.25
N PRO A 104 13.09 35.63 -8.12
CA PRO A 104 14.17 34.96 -8.85
C PRO A 104 15.11 34.13 -7.96
N ASP A 105 15.94 33.33 -8.63
CA ASP A 105 17.28 32.82 -8.27
C ASP A 105 17.69 32.78 -6.79
N LEU A 106 17.97 31.56 -6.31
CA LEU A 106 18.95 31.33 -5.26
C LEU A 106 19.92 30.22 -5.70
N LYS A 107 21.13 30.66 -6.02
CA LYS A 107 22.32 29.87 -6.33
C LYS A 107 22.83 29.12 -5.10
N GLU A 108 23.18 27.85 -5.34
CA GLU A 108 24.45 27.20 -5.04
C GLU A 108 25.27 27.76 -3.85
N MET A 109 25.40 26.95 -2.78
CA MET A 109 26.54 27.04 -1.85
C MET A 109 27.06 25.65 -1.51
N ALA A 110 28.37 25.49 -1.74
CA ALA A 110 29.15 24.28 -1.52
C ALA A 110 29.73 24.21 -0.09
N SER A 111 29.97 22.96 0.33
CA SER A 111 31.03 22.44 1.22
C SER A 111 31.32 23.16 2.54
N ILE A 112 30.96 22.51 3.66
CA ILE A 112 31.73 22.59 4.91
C ILE A 112 31.93 21.18 5.47
N GLN A 113 33.19 20.74 5.49
CA GLN A 113 33.65 19.53 6.18
C GLN A 113 33.48 19.69 7.70
N GLY A 114 32.71 18.76 8.30
CA GLY A 114 32.54 18.65 9.75
C GLY A 114 32.69 17.19 10.20
N LYS A 115 33.73 16.95 10.99
CA LYS A 115 34.15 15.74 11.72
C LYS A 115 33.13 14.59 11.86
N ARG A 116 33.58 13.40 11.45
CA ARG A 116 33.03 12.08 11.81
C ARG A 116 32.84 11.96 13.33
N THR A 117 31.60 11.95 13.77
CA THR A 117 31.16 11.28 15.00
C THR A 117 30.51 9.97 14.57
N SER A 118 31.03 8.85 15.07
CA SER A 118 30.51 7.50 14.83
C SER A 118 29.07 7.36 15.33
N ALA A 119 28.10 7.29 14.42
CA ALA A 119 26.69 7.07 14.75
C ALA A 119 26.04 6.10 13.74
N LEU A 120 25.45 5.03 14.32
CA LEU A 120 24.25 4.29 13.92
C LEU A 120 24.22 3.66 12.52
N THR A 121 24.50 2.35 12.44
CA THR A 121 24.16 1.51 11.28
C THR A 121 23.27 0.36 11.71
N ASP A 122 21.97 0.54 11.56
CA ASP A 122 20.98 -0.54 11.36
C ASP A 122 19.84 -0.07 10.41
N ASP A 123 19.99 1.09 9.77
CA ASP A 123 19.11 1.62 8.72
C ASP A 123 19.75 1.28 7.37
N CYS A 124 19.63 0.02 6.92
CA CYS A 124 20.07 -0.34 5.57
C CYS A 124 19.02 0.17 4.57
N LEU A 125 19.27 1.31 3.93
CA LEU A 125 18.47 1.79 2.79
C LEU A 125 18.25 0.68 1.76
N ALA A 126 17.06 0.66 1.13
CA ALA A 126 16.77 -0.29 0.07
C ALA A 126 17.87 -0.25 -1.01
N PRO A 127 18.31 -1.40 -1.53
CA PRO A 127 19.30 -1.42 -2.60
C PRO A 127 18.74 -0.65 -3.81
N PRO A 128 19.57 0.19 -4.47
CA PRO A 128 19.17 0.80 -5.71
C PRO A 128 18.91 -0.26 -6.78
N ALA A 129 18.18 0.12 -7.82
CA ALA A 129 18.00 -0.74 -8.98
C ALA A 129 19.37 -1.13 -9.59
N PRO A 130 19.51 -2.31 -10.22
CA PRO A 130 20.76 -2.76 -10.82
C PRO A 130 21.12 -2.00 -12.13
N PHE A 131 20.56 -0.81 -12.32
CA PHE A 131 20.78 0.08 -13.45
C PHE A 131 20.53 1.54 -13.01
N HIS A 132 21.20 2.49 -13.66
CA HIS A 132 20.93 3.91 -13.46
C HIS A 132 19.53 4.29 -13.93
N HIS A 133 18.94 5.30 -13.29
CA HIS A 133 17.67 5.90 -13.71
C HIS A 133 17.68 6.29 -15.19
N ARG A 134 16.52 6.14 -15.86
CA ARG A 134 16.38 6.31 -17.31
C ARG A 134 15.21 7.20 -17.65
N ILE A 135 15.39 8.02 -18.68
CA ILE A 135 14.31 8.71 -19.36
C ILE A 135 13.81 7.83 -20.49
N VAL A 136 12.72 7.12 -20.24
CA VAL A 136 12.17 6.10 -21.13
C VAL A 136 11.12 6.70 -22.05
N THR A 137 11.14 6.28 -23.32
CA THR A 137 10.08 6.57 -24.30
C THR A 137 9.62 5.25 -24.92
N ALA A 138 8.31 5.07 -25.09
CA ALA A 138 7.76 3.84 -25.64
C ALA A 138 8.19 3.60 -27.10
N LYS A 139 8.86 2.48 -27.36
CA LYS A 139 9.33 2.06 -28.68
C LYS A 139 8.22 1.33 -29.44
N GLN A 140 8.10 1.57 -30.75
CA GLN A 140 7.12 0.88 -31.61
C GLN A 140 7.66 -0.42 -32.26
N THR A 141 8.66 -1.04 -31.63
CA THR A 141 9.27 -2.28 -32.08
C THR A 141 8.78 -3.46 -31.25
N ALA A 142 8.90 -4.68 -31.78
CA ALA A 142 8.54 -5.88 -31.02
C ALA A 142 9.46 -6.06 -29.80
N ILE A 143 8.87 -6.15 -28.60
CA ILE A 143 9.57 -6.45 -27.34
C ILE A 143 10.45 -7.70 -27.43
N ASN A 144 9.96 -8.74 -28.13
CA ASN A 144 10.66 -10.01 -28.31
C ASN A 144 12.00 -9.88 -29.05
N SER A 145 12.27 -8.76 -29.71
CA SER A 145 13.58 -8.48 -30.32
C SER A 145 14.66 -8.19 -29.26
N PHE A 146 14.28 -7.67 -28.09
CA PHE A 146 15.20 -7.20 -27.05
C PHE A 146 15.12 -8.01 -25.75
N TYR A 147 13.92 -8.51 -25.41
CA TYR A 147 13.66 -9.20 -24.15
C TYR A 147 13.07 -10.59 -24.37
N THR A 148 13.36 -11.49 -23.44
CA THR A 148 12.69 -12.78 -23.31
C THR A 148 11.72 -12.68 -22.14
N VAL A 149 10.41 -12.63 -22.43
CA VAL A 149 9.35 -12.56 -21.40
C VAL A 149 8.90 -13.97 -21.03
N SER A 150 8.95 -14.31 -19.74
CA SER A 150 8.53 -15.62 -19.23
C SER A 150 7.00 -15.73 -19.28
N ARG A 151 6.51 -16.81 -19.89
CA ARG A 151 5.06 -17.10 -19.96
C ARG A 151 4.53 -17.80 -18.72
N THR A 152 5.41 -18.39 -17.93
CA THR A 152 5.07 -19.23 -16.78
C THR A 152 5.34 -18.53 -15.45
N GLU A 153 6.34 -17.66 -15.38
CA GLU A 153 6.66 -16.89 -14.16
C GLU A 153 5.90 -15.57 -14.15
N ILE A 154 4.67 -15.61 -13.65
CA ILE A 154 3.84 -14.44 -13.37
C ILE A 154 4.19 -13.95 -11.96
N LEU A 155 4.63 -12.69 -11.87
CA LEU A 155 5.03 -12.05 -10.61
C LEU A 155 3.84 -11.40 -9.89
N GLY A 156 2.82 -11.00 -10.65
CA GLY A 156 1.62 -10.36 -10.13
C GLY A 156 0.62 -10.07 -11.26
N GLY A 157 -0.62 -9.78 -10.89
CA GLY A 157 -1.66 -9.43 -11.85
C GLY A 157 -2.80 -8.68 -11.20
N GLY A 158 -3.23 -7.59 -11.82
CA GLY A 158 -4.27 -6.72 -11.28
C GLY A 158 -4.97 -5.90 -12.35
N ARG A 159 -5.69 -4.86 -11.91
CA ARG A 159 -6.45 -3.94 -12.78
C ARG A 159 -5.62 -3.37 -13.94
N PHE A 160 -4.34 -3.13 -13.70
CA PHE A 160 -3.44 -2.48 -14.65
C PHE A 160 -2.70 -3.47 -15.58
N GLY A 161 -2.94 -4.78 -15.47
CA GLY A 161 -2.33 -5.78 -16.34
C GLY A 161 -1.62 -6.91 -15.60
N GLN A 162 -0.90 -7.74 -16.36
CA GLN A 162 -0.10 -8.85 -15.82
C GLN A 162 1.37 -8.49 -15.81
N VAL A 163 2.06 -8.87 -14.73
CA VAL A 163 3.50 -8.67 -14.57
C VAL A 163 4.20 -10.01 -14.71
N HIS A 164 5.10 -10.09 -15.68
CA HIS A 164 5.89 -11.29 -15.97
C HIS A 164 7.35 -11.05 -15.65
N LYS A 165 8.06 -12.10 -15.23
CA LYS A 165 9.52 -12.04 -15.22
C LYS A 165 10.05 -11.97 -16.64
N CYS A 166 11.08 -11.18 -16.89
CA CYS A 166 11.74 -11.11 -18.19
C CYS A 166 13.25 -10.92 -18.05
N GLU A 167 13.96 -11.11 -19.16
CA GLU A 167 15.41 -10.98 -19.23
C GLU A 167 15.81 -10.20 -20.49
N GLU A 168 16.72 -9.24 -20.35
CA GLU A 168 17.31 -8.53 -21.48
C GLU A 168 18.28 -9.45 -22.23
N LYS A 169 18.02 -9.71 -23.52
CA LYS A 169 18.79 -10.70 -24.31
C LYS A 169 20.26 -10.34 -24.47
N ALA A 170 20.59 -9.04 -24.46
CA ALA A 170 21.95 -8.57 -24.70
C ALA A 170 22.86 -8.73 -23.47
N THR A 171 22.31 -8.64 -22.26
CA THR A 171 23.09 -8.55 -21.02
C THR A 171 22.80 -9.68 -20.04
N GLY A 172 21.66 -10.38 -20.20
CA GLY A 172 21.15 -11.34 -19.21
C GLY A 172 20.53 -10.67 -17.97
N LEU A 173 20.30 -9.35 -18.00
CA LEU A 173 19.74 -8.63 -16.85
C LEU A 173 18.28 -9.04 -16.62
N LYS A 174 17.98 -9.53 -15.41
CA LYS A 174 16.63 -9.90 -14.96
C LYS A 174 15.81 -8.66 -14.64
N LEU A 175 14.60 -8.60 -15.18
CA LEU A 175 13.68 -7.46 -15.14
C LEU A 175 12.24 -7.95 -15.02
N ALA A 176 11.29 -7.05 -14.79
CA ALA A 176 9.86 -7.34 -14.79
C ALA A 176 9.17 -6.67 -15.99
N ALA A 177 8.21 -7.33 -16.62
CA ALA A 177 7.44 -6.84 -17.75
C ALA A 177 5.96 -6.70 -17.36
N LYS A 178 5.49 -5.47 -17.13
CA LYS A 178 4.07 -5.14 -16.87
C LYS A 178 3.37 -4.91 -18.21
N VAL A 179 2.49 -5.84 -18.58
CA VAL A 179 1.74 -5.82 -19.84
C VAL A 179 0.38 -5.18 -19.62
N ILE A 180 0.21 -3.95 -20.10
CA ILE A 180 -1.00 -3.13 -19.92
C ILE A 180 -1.83 -3.17 -21.19
N LYS A 181 -3.04 -3.74 -21.13
CA LYS A 181 -3.96 -3.80 -22.28
C LYS A 181 -4.59 -2.44 -22.51
N THR A 182 -4.55 -1.96 -23.76
CA THR A 182 -5.09 -0.66 -24.16
C THR A 182 -6.16 -0.84 -25.23
N ARG A 183 -7.36 -0.31 -25.01
CA ARG A 183 -8.50 -0.43 -25.95
C ARG A 183 -8.57 0.72 -26.95
N GLY A 184 -7.84 1.79 -26.71
CA GLY A 184 -7.82 2.96 -27.59
C GLY A 184 -6.73 3.95 -27.23
N ARG A 185 -6.76 5.10 -27.89
CA ARG A 185 -5.77 6.17 -27.71
C ARG A 185 -5.74 6.72 -26.28
N LYS A 186 -6.90 6.86 -25.64
CA LYS A 186 -7.00 7.38 -24.27
C LYS A 186 -6.23 6.50 -23.27
N ASP A 187 -6.46 5.20 -23.28
CA ASP A 187 -5.74 4.25 -22.41
C ASP A 187 -4.23 4.30 -22.66
N LYS A 188 -3.80 4.45 -23.92
CA LYS A 188 -2.39 4.61 -24.27
C LYS A 188 -1.79 5.91 -23.73
N ASP A 189 -2.55 7.00 -23.80
CA ASP A 189 -2.11 8.30 -23.28
C ASP A 189 -2.01 8.27 -21.74
N GLU A 190 -2.89 7.54 -21.05
CA GLU A 190 -2.81 7.29 -19.60
C GLU A 190 -1.53 6.52 -19.22
N VAL A 191 -1.19 5.44 -19.93
CA VAL A 191 0.06 4.69 -19.69
C VAL A 191 1.30 5.51 -20.07
N LYS A 192 1.23 6.34 -21.11
CA LYS A 192 2.33 7.28 -21.45
C LYS A 192 2.53 8.34 -20.38
N ASN A 193 1.46 8.76 -19.70
CA ASN A 193 1.56 9.61 -18.53
C ASN A 193 2.25 8.87 -17.37
N GLU A 194 1.95 7.59 -17.12
CA GLU A 194 2.67 6.76 -16.14
C GLU A 194 4.18 6.70 -16.46
N ILE A 195 4.57 6.44 -17.71
CA ILE A 195 5.98 6.49 -18.16
C ILE A 195 6.60 7.87 -17.86
N THR A 196 5.88 8.95 -18.19
CA THR A 196 6.35 10.32 -17.97
C THR A 196 6.55 10.60 -16.48
N VAL A 197 5.65 10.13 -15.62
CA VAL A 197 5.76 10.25 -14.16
C VAL A 197 7.00 9.49 -13.67
N MET A 198 7.15 8.21 -14.05
CA MET A 198 8.29 7.39 -13.63
C MET A 198 9.64 7.99 -14.06
N ASN A 199 9.72 8.63 -15.23
CA ASN A 199 10.92 9.34 -15.69
C ASN A 199 11.37 10.53 -14.80
N HIS A 200 10.54 10.97 -13.86
CA HIS A 200 10.90 12.03 -12.90
C HIS A 200 11.18 11.47 -11.49
N LEU A 201 11.10 10.15 -11.30
CA LEU A 201 11.13 9.50 -9.99
C LEU A 201 12.36 8.60 -9.84
N ASP A 202 13.52 9.21 -9.59
CA ASP A 202 14.76 8.51 -9.23
C ASP A 202 14.91 8.41 -7.70
N HIS A 203 14.51 7.28 -7.11
CA HIS A 203 14.60 7.06 -5.67
C HIS A 203 14.62 5.57 -5.32
N VAL A 204 15.40 5.20 -4.29
CA VAL A 204 15.59 3.79 -3.90
C VAL A 204 14.31 3.08 -3.45
N ASN A 205 13.40 3.80 -2.78
CA ASN A 205 12.11 3.27 -2.33
C ASN A 205 11.02 3.30 -3.41
N LEU A 206 11.35 3.64 -4.67
CA LEU A 206 10.42 3.68 -5.80
C LEU A 206 10.91 2.72 -6.90
N ILE A 207 10.03 1.88 -7.45
CA ILE A 207 10.39 0.96 -8.52
C ILE A 207 10.85 1.73 -9.77
N GLN A 208 11.96 1.30 -10.38
CA GLN A 208 12.57 2.01 -11.50
C GLN A 208 12.12 1.47 -12.86
N LEU A 209 11.89 2.37 -13.82
CA LEU A 209 11.55 2.04 -15.21
C LEU A 209 12.83 1.86 -16.04
N TYR A 210 12.92 0.74 -16.77
CA TYR A 210 14.08 0.38 -17.59
C TYR A 210 13.88 0.64 -19.09
N ASP A 211 12.69 0.30 -19.61
CA ASP A 211 12.33 0.44 -21.02
C ASP A 211 10.80 0.38 -21.20
N ALA A 212 10.29 0.73 -22.39
CA ALA A 212 8.86 0.62 -22.69
C ALA A 212 8.61 0.31 -24.18
N PHE A 213 7.56 -0.47 -24.45
CA PHE A 213 7.17 -0.88 -25.80
C PHE A 213 5.68 -0.64 -26.03
N GLU A 214 5.34 -0.01 -27.15
CA GLU A 214 3.96 0.21 -27.57
C GLU A 214 3.63 -0.70 -28.75
N SER A 215 2.58 -1.51 -28.59
CA SER A 215 1.96 -2.30 -29.64
C SER A 215 0.58 -1.73 -30.02
N LYS A 216 -0.13 -2.39 -30.93
CA LYS A 216 -1.50 -2.00 -31.31
C LYS A 216 -2.47 -2.00 -30.12
N ASN A 217 -2.42 -3.04 -29.29
CA ASN A 217 -3.42 -3.35 -28.26
C ASN A 217 -2.87 -3.35 -26.83
N ASP A 218 -1.59 -3.05 -26.66
CA ASP A 218 -0.95 -2.98 -25.34
C ASP A 218 0.27 -2.05 -25.33
N ILE A 219 0.63 -1.66 -24.11
CA ILE A 219 1.93 -1.08 -23.79
C ILE A 219 2.57 -1.97 -22.73
N VAL A 220 3.85 -2.30 -22.93
CA VAL A 220 4.63 -3.11 -21.99
C VAL A 220 5.69 -2.21 -21.35
N LEU A 221 5.67 -2.15 -20.01
CA LEU A 221 6.68 -1.47 -19.21
C LEU A 221 7.70 -2.49 -18.73
N ILE A 222 8.97 -2.26 -19.01
CA ILE A 222 10.08 -3.05 -18.47
C ILE A 222 10.61 -2.32 -17.24
N MET A 223 10.58 -2.99 -16.09
CA MET A 223 10.85 -2.41 -14.78
C MET A 223 11.92 -3.21 -14.05
N GLU A 224 12.46 -2.61 -12.99
CA GLU A 224 13.27 -3.29 -11.99
C GLU A 224 12.60 -4.60 -11.53
N TYR A 225 13.36 -5.70 -11.54
CA TYR A 225 12.93 -6.94 -10.91
C TYR A 225 13.34 -6.93 -9.45
N VAL A 226 12.39 -7.16 -8.56
CA VAL A 226 12.62 -7.29 -7.13
C VAL A 226 12.24 -8.70 -6.72
N ASP A 227 13.17 -9.43 -6.10
CA ASP A 227 12.96 -10.78 -5.57
C ASP A 227 12.23 -10.72 -4.22
N GLY A 228 11.10 -10.02 -4.22
CA GLY A 228 10.30 -9.62 -3.07
C GLY A 228 8.88 -10.15 -3.16
N GLY A 229 8.18 -10.17 -2.03
CA GLY A 229 6.74 -10.43 -1.94
C GLY A 229 6.06 -9.19 -1.42
N GLU A 230 4.74 -9.12 -1.53
CA GLU A 230 3.95 -7.98 -1.06
C GLU A 230 4.21 -7.72 0.42
N LEU A 231 4.16 -6.45 0.84
CA LEU A 231 4.48 -6.05 2.20
C LEU A 231 3.66 -6.83 3.22
N PHE A 232 2.34 -6.91 3.00
CA PHE A 232 1.43 -7.55 3.94
C PHE A 232 1.49 -9.08 3.87
N ASP A 233 1.60 -9.70 2.70
CA ASP A 233 1.88 -11.15 2.59
C ASP A 233 3.12 -11.58 3.39
N ARG A 234 4.08 -10.67 3.56
CA ARG A 234 5.32 -10.92 4.31
C ARG A 234 5.24 -10.57 5.79
N ILE A 235 4.34 -9.68 6.19
CA ILE A 235 4.12 -9.25 7.58
C ILE A 235 3.15 -10.18 8.31
N ILE A 236 2.25 -10.83 7.57
CA ILE A 236 1.14 -11.64 8.08
C ILE A 236 1.52 -13.12 8.22
N ASP A 237 2.70 -13.50 7.77
CA ASP A 237 3.28 -14.81 8.02
C ASP A 237 3.27 -15.11 9.53
N ASP A 238 2.63 -16.21 9.95
CA ASP A 238 2.52 -16.69 11.34
C ASP A 238 3.84 -16.66 12.13
N ASN A 239 4.97 -16.70 11.43
CA ASN A 239 6.30 -16.70 12.03
C ASN A 239 6.88 -15.29 12.27
N TYR A 240 6.16 -14.22 11.89
CA TYR A 240 6.65 -12.85 11.94
C TYR A 240 5.83 -11.98 12.89
N ASN A 241 6.42 -11.67 14.05
CA ASN A 241 5.80 -10.77 15.01
C ASN A 241 6.20 -9.31 14.71
N LEU A 242 5.33 -8.58 14.01
CA LEU A 242 5.54 -7.16 13.70
C LEU A 242 5.52 -6.33 14.99
N THR A 243 6.64 -5.66 15.28
CA THR A 243 6.72 -4.73 16.43
C THR A 243 6.46 -3.29 15.99
N GLU A 244 6.16 -2.39 16.94
CA GLU A 244 6.06 -0.96 16.66
C GLU A 244 7.33 -0.42 15.98
N LEU A 245 8.52 -0.89 16.39
CA LEU A 245 9.77 -0.51 15.75
C LEU A 245 9.83 -0.94 14.28
N ASP A 246 9.31 -2.12 13.94
CA ASP A 246 9.25 -2.57 12.55
C ASP A 246 8.26 -1.71 11.74
N ALA A 247 7.11 -1.35 12.32
CA ALA A 247 6.16 -0.41 11.69
C ALA A 247 6.80 0.96 11.43
N ILE A 248 7.58 1.50 12.38
CA ILE A 248 8.37 2.73 12.18
C ILE A 248 9.30 2.61 10.98
N LEU A 249 10.05 1.50 10.86
CA LEU A 249 11.00 1.30 9.76
C LEU A 249 10.31 1.23 8.39
N PHE A 250 9.13 0.63 8.31
CA PHE A 250 8.33 0.60 7.09
C PHE A 250 7.75 1.98 6.75
N ILE A 251 7.08 2.64 7.71
CA ILE A 251 6.46 3.95 7.48
C ILE A 251 7.50 5.02 7.15
N LYS A 252 8.69 4.97 7.76
CA LYS A 252 9.78 5.89 7.43
C LYS A 252 10.15 5.79 5.94
N GLN A 253 10.35 4.59 5.40
CA GLN A 253 10.69 4.42 3.99
C GLN A 253 9.54 4.78 3.04
N ILE A 254 8.29 4.49 3.43
CA ILE A 254 7.10 4.92 2.68
C ILE A 254 7.07 6.45 2.63
N CYS A 255 7.27 7.13 3.76
CA CYS A 255 7.31 8.59 3.82
C CYS A 255 8.49 9.17 3.02
N GLU A 256 9.66 8.54 3.00
CA GLU A 256 10.79 8.95 2.15
C GLU A 256 10.44 8.87 0.66
N GLY A 257 9.79 7.78 0.22
CA GLY A 257 9.32 7.63 -1.16
C GLY A 257 8.27 8.69 -1.54
N ILE A 258 7.28 8.91 -0.67
CA ILE A 258 6.23 9.91 -0.89
C ILE A 258 6.78 11.33 -0.82
N GLN A 259 7.71 11.62 0.08
CA GLN A 259 8.39 12.92 0.16
C GLN A 259 9.09 13.23 -1.17
N HIS A 260 9.83 12.27 -1.74
CA HIS A 260 10.49 12.43 -3.03
C HIS A 260 9.48 12.75 -4.15
N MET A 261 8.38 11.98 -4.22
CA MET A 261 7.31 12.25 -5.19
C MET A 261 6.73 13.66 -5.04
N HIS A 262 6.43 14.07 -3.81
CA HIS A 262 5.86 15.38 -3.50
C HIS A 262 6.81 16.53 -3.85
N GLN A 263 8.12 16.37 -3.58
CA GLN A 263 9.16 17.33 -3.98
C GLN A 263 9.26 17.47 -5.51
N MET A 264 8.98 16.40 -6.25
CA MET A 264 8.89 16.40 -7.71
C MET A 264 7.53 16.88 -8.24
N TYR A 265 6.64 17.39 -7.37
CA TYR A 265 5.28 17.82 -7.66
C TYR A 265 4.41 16.71 -8.24
N ILE A 266 4.58 15.47 -7.78
CA ILE A 266 3.83 14.29 -8.22
C ILE A 266 2.99 13.76 -7.05
N LEU A 267 1.72 13.46 -7.32
CA LEU A 267 0.81 12.76 -6.40
C LEU A 267 0.81 11.27 -6.73
N HIS A 268 0.71 10.41 -5.71
CA HIS A 268 0.59 8.96 -5.89
C HIS A 268 -0.85 8.53 -6.19
N LEU A 269 -1.81 8.95 -5.36
CA LEU A 269 -3.27 8.76 -5.46
C LEU A 269 -3.80 7.32 -5.36
N ASP A 270 -2.94 6.31 -5.33
CA ASP A 270 -3.34 4.91 -5.14
C ASP A 270 -2.46 4.19 -4.10
N LEU A 271 -2.09 4.86 -3.00
CA LEU A 271 -1.17 4.26 -2.02
C LEU A 271 -1.93 3.29 -1.13
N LYS A 272 -1.55 2.01 -1.18
CA LYS A 272 -2.20 0.90 -0.47
C LYS A 272 -1.24 -0.29 -0.33
N PRO A 273 -1.52 -1.26 0.56
CA PRO A 273 -0.71 -2.45 0.79
C PRO A 273 -0.19 -3.17 -0.46
N GLU A 274 -1.04 -3.52 -1.44
CA GLU A 274 -0.63 -4.16 -2.72
C GLU A 274 0.42 -3.39 -3.50
N ASN A 275 0.43 -2.06 -3.37
CA ASN A 275 1.32 -1.19 -4.13
C ASN A 275 2.68 -1.00 -3.42
N ILE A 276 2.95 -1.75 -2.34
CA ILE A 276 4.20 -1.72 -1.59
C ILE A 276 4.79 -3.12 -1.50
N LEU A 277 5.98 -3.30 -2.07
CA LEU A 277 6.71 -4.56 -2.06
C LEU A 277 7.76 -4.55 -0.96
N CYS A 278 7.81 -5.61 -0.15
CA CYS A 278 8.89 -5.82 0.80
C CYS A 278 10.04 -6.52 0.09
N VAL A 279 11.11 -5.78 -0.20
CA VAL A 279 12.32 -6.26 -0.88
C VAL A 279 12.99 -7.34 -0.04
N ASN A 280 13.20 -7.06 1.25
CA ASN A 280 13.89 -7.97 2.16
C ASN A 280 13.32 -7.82 3.58
N ARG A 281 12.84 -8.94 4.14
CA ARG A 281 12.20 -9.00 5.47
C ARG A 281 13.18 -8.69 6.61
N ASP A 282 14.41 -9.16 6.50
CA ASP A 282 15.43 -8.99 7.55
C ASP A 282 15.91 -7.56 7.65
N THR A 283 15.98 -6.85 6.53
CA THR A 283 16.39 -5.44 6.45
C THR A 283 15.22 -4.46 6.39
N LYS A 284 13.97 -4.98 6.34
CA LYS A 284 12.72 -4.21 6.32
C LYS A 284 12.64 -3.22 5.17
N GLN A 285 13.26 -3.55 4.05
CA GLN A 285 13.36 -2.67 2.89
C GLN A 285 12.10 -2.73 2.04
N ILE A 286 11.58 -1.58 1.61
CA ILE A 286 10.38 -1.51 0.76
C ILE A 286 10.63 -0.77 -0.54
N LYS A 287 9.77 -1.05 -1.52
CA LYS A 287 9.62 -0.24 -2.73
C LYS A 287 8.13 -0.04 -3.02
N ILE A 288 7.75 1.18 -3.41
CA ILE A 288 6.46 1.47 -4.00
C ILE A 288 6.51 1.03 -5.47
N ILE A 289 5.56 0.21 -5.90
CA ILE A 289 5.65 -0.54 -7.17
C ILE A 289 4.61 -0.20 -8.24
N ASP A 290 3.62 0.64 -7.93
CA ASP A 290 2.59 1.03 -8.92
C ASP A 290 2.38 2.55 -8.94
N PHE A 291 2.38 3.12 -10.15
CA PHE A 291 2.17 4.55 -10.40
C PHE A 291 1.02 4.80 -11.39
N GLY A 292 0.13 3.82 -11.60
CA GLY A 292 -0.93 3.89 -12.60
C GLY A 292 -1.91 5.05 -12.44
N LEU A 293 -2.13 5.56 -11.22
CA LEU A 293 -2.92 6.78 -10.98
C LEU A 293 -2.09 8.03 -10.73
N ALA A 294 -0.77 7.88 -10.60
CA ALA A 294 0.13 8.95 -10.25
C ALA A 294 0.18 10.00 -11.35
N ARG A 295 0.34 11.26 -10.94
CA ARG A 295 0.31 12.40 -11.87
C ARG A 295 0.98 13.62 -11.26
N ARG A 296 1.46 14.51 -12.14
CA ARG A 296 1.91 15.82 -11.71
C ARG A 296 0.74 16.61 -11.11
N TYR A 297 0.95 17.20 -9.95
CA TYR A 297 -0.04 18.03 -9.27
C TYR A 297 -0.53 19.16 -10.18
N LYS A 298 -1.85 19.28 -10.29
CA LYS A 298 -2.53 20.40 -10.94
C LYS A 298 -3.64 20.91 -10.01
N PRO A 299 -3.73 22.23 -9.78
CA PRO A 299 -4.83 22.79 -9.01
C PRO A 299 -6.19 22.44 -9.62
N ARG A 300 -7.18 22.18 -8.76
CA ARG A 300 -8.58 21.89 -9.14
C ARG A 300 -8.76 20.61 -9.98
N GLU A 301 -7.85 19.66 -9.85
CA GLU A 301 -8.01 18.35 -10.47
C GLU A 301 -8.82 17.42 -9.57
N LYS A 302 -9.87 16.80 -10.14
CA LYS A 302 -10.68 15.78 -9.48
C LYS A 302 -10.20 14.39 -9.90
N LEU A 303 -10.17 13.45 -8.96
CA LEU A 303 -9.91 12.05 -9.27
C LEU A 303 -11.25 11.32 -9.47
N LYS A 304 -11.39 10.64 -10.61
CA LYS A 304 -12.50 9.70 -10.83
C LYS A 304 -11.95 8.29 -10.66
N VAL A 305 -12.23 7.67 -9.52
CA VAL A 305 -11.88 6.28 -9.23
C VAL A 305 -13.14 5.45 -9.02
N ASN A 306 -13.06 4.19 -9.43
CA ASN A 306 -14.06 3.20 -9.09
C ASN A 306 -13.74 2.63 -7.71
N PHE A 307 -14.76 2.45 -6.88
CA PHE A 307 -14.68 1.99 -5.48
C PHE A 307 -14.29 0.51 -5.34
N GLY A 308 -13.22 0.06 -5.98
CA GLY A 308 -12.80 -1.35 -5.92
C GLY A 308 -12.42 -1.79 -4.50
N THR A 309 -11.87 -0.87 -3.70
CA THR A 309 -11.46 -1.08 -2.30
C THR A 309 -11.64 0.24 -1.54
N PRO A 310 -12.84 0.52 -0.99
CA PRO A 310 -13.18 1.86 -0.49
C PRO A 310 -12.40 2.27 0.76
N GLU A 311 -11.92 1.32 1.57
CA GLU A 311 -11.26 1.57 2.87
C GLU A 311 -9.97 2.43 2.79
N PHE A 312 -9.33 2.50 1.62
CA PHE A 312 -8.13 3.31 1.39
C PHE A 312 -8.40 4.69 0.79
N LEU A 313 -9.66 4.99 0.45
CA LEU A 313 -10.02 6.25 -0.17
C LEU A 313 -10.02 7.37 0.86
N ALA A 314 -9.38 8.47 0.53
CA ALA A 314 -9.46 9.69 1.34
C ALA A 314 -10.87 10.31 1.24
N PRO A 315 -11.36 11.02 2.28
CA PRO A 315 -12.70 11.63 2.29
C PRO A 315 -12.98 12.54 1.09
N GLU A 316 -11.97 13.29 0.63
CA GLU A 316 -12.07 14.13 -0.56
C GLU A 316 -12.28 13.35 -1.86
N VAL A 317 -11.79 12.10 -1.94
CA VAL A 317 -11.96 11.25 -3.12
C VAL A 317 -13.39 10.71 -3.15
N VAL A 318 -13.90 10.30 -1.97
CA VAL A 318 -15.30 9.87 -1.81
C VAL A 318 -16.27 11.01 -2.13
N ASN A 319 -15.98 12.24 -1.67
CA ASN A 319 -16.78 13.43 -1.95
C ASN A 319 -16.62 14.02 -3.36
N TYR A 320 -15.79 13.42 -4.23
CA TYR A 320 -15.45 13.97 -5.54
C TYR A 320 -14.90 15.42 -5.49
N ASP A 321 -14.15 15.73 -4.44
CA ASP A 321 -13.40 16.96 -4.26
C ASP A 321 -12.04 16.92 -4.97
N PHE A 322 -11.32 18.04 -4.93
CA PHE A 322 -10.00 18.15 -5.53
C PHE A 322 -8.94 17.40 -4.71
N VAL A 323 -8.12 16.60 -5.39
CA VAL A 323 -7.00 15.87 -4.77
C VAL A 323 -5.74 16.73 -4.70
N SER A 324 -4.88 16.44 -3.72
CA SER A 324 -3.63 17.18 -3.48
C SER A 324 -2.65 16.32 -2.68
N PHE A 325 -1.48 16.84 -2.32
CA PHE A 325 -0.47 16.13 -1.51
C PHE A 325 -1.03 15.51 -0.21
N PRO A 326 -1.94 16.17 0.56
CA PRO A 326 -2.55 15.56 1.74
C PRO A 326 -3.41 14.32 1.47
N THR A 327 -3.82 14.10 0.22
CA THR A 327 -4.56 12.89 -0.18
C THR A 327 -3.68 11.65 -0.02
N ASP A 328 -2.40 11.72 -0.40
CA ASP A 328 -1.46 10.61 -0.17
C ASP A 328 -1.18 10.42 1.33
N MET A 329 -1.17 11.50 2.10
CA MET A 329 -0.91 11.45 3.55
C MET A 329 -2.03 10.76 4.33
N TRP A 330 -3.28 10.79 3.85
CA TRP A 330 -4.35 9.96 4.40
C TRP A 330 -4.01 8.48 4.29
N SER A 331 -3.59 8.04 3.10
CA SER A 331 -3.20 6.64 2.86
C SER A 331 -2.00 6.22 3.72
N VAL A 332 -1.03 7.12 3.96
CA VAL A 332 0.06 6.86 4.92
C VAL A 332 -0.49 6.60 6.33
N GLY A 333 -1.48 7.38 6.77
CA GLY A 333 -2.16 7.18 8.06
C GLY A 333 -2.88 5.83 8.14
N VAL A 334 -3.60 5.46 7.08
CA VAL A 334 -4.30 4.16 7.00
C VAL A 334 -3.29 3.00 7.09
N ILE A 335 -2.21 3.05 6.32
CA ILE A 335 -1.18 2.00 6.34
C ILE A 335 -0.48 1.94 7.70
N ALA A 336 -0.20 3.09 8.34
CA ALA A 336 0.40 3.11 9.68
C ALA A 336 -0.52 2.48 10.73
N TYR A 337 -1.83 2.77 10.67
CA TYR A 337 -2.83 2.16 11.55
C TYR A 337 -2.86 0.64 11.39
N MET A 338 -2.89 0.17 10.14
CA MET A 338 -2.88 -1.27 9.81
C MET A 338 -1.60 -1.96 10.26
N LEU A 339 -0.43 -1.32 10.12
CA LEU A 339 0.83 -1.88 10.61
C LEU A 339 0.91 -1.95 12.14
N LEU A 340 0.22 -1.07 12.85
CA LEU A 340 0.24 -1.06 14.32
C LEU A 340 -0.74 -2.08 14.94
N SER A 341 -1.90 -2.26 14.31
CA SER A 341 -3.00 -3.07 14.87
C SER A 341 -3.26 -4.36 14.11
N GLY A 342 -3.00 -4.38 12.81
CA GLY A 342 -3.51 -5.39 11.91
C GLY A 342 -4.97 -5.19 11.50
N LEU A 343 -5.60 -4.07 11.88
CA LEU A 343 -6.99 -3.74 11.59
C LEU A 343 -7.09 -2.63 10.53
N SER A 344 -8.20 -2.59 9.79
CA SER A 344 -8.50 -1.48 8.88
C SER A 344 -9.30 -0.39 9.61
N PRO A 345 -8.86 0.89 9.62
CA PRO A 345 -9.43 1.92 10.50
C PRO A 345 -10.85 2.34 10.15
N PHE A 346 -11.32 2.08 8.92
CA PHE A 346 -12.62 2.54 8.44
C PHE A 346 -13.51 1.41 7.91
N LEU A 347 -13.02 0.17 7.91
CA LEU A 347 -13.76 -0.97 7.37
C LEU A 347 -15.04 -1.21 8.19
N GLY A 348 -16.18 -1.21 7.51
CA GLY A 348 -17.47 -1.61 8.06
C GLY A 348 -17.90 -2.98 7.55
N ASP A 349 -19.12 -3.39 7.88
CA ASP A 349 -19.72 -4.65 7.44
C ASP A 349 -19.93 -4.70 5.91
N ASP A 350 -20.11 -3.53 5.28
CA ASP A 350 -20.22 -3.37 3.84
C ASP A 350 -19.51 -2.11 3.30
N ASP A 351 -19.48 -1.98 1.97
CA ASP A 351 -18.86 -0.85 1.28
C ASP A 351 -19.53 0.48 1.66
N ALA A 352 -20.85 0.51 1.92
CA ALA A 352 -21.57 1.73 2.26
C ALA A 352 -21.23 2.19 3.69
N GLU A 353 -21.17 1.28 4.65
CA GLU A 353 -20.71 1.56 6.00
C GLU A 353 -19.25 2.03 6.01
N THR A 354 -18.38 1.37 5.24
CA THR A 354 -16.98 1.77 5.08
C THR A 354 -16.86 3.21 4.58
N LEU A 355 -17.62 3.56 3.54
CA LEU A 355 -17.66 4.93 3.01
C LEU A 355 -18.22 5.92 4.04
N ASN A 356 -19.24 5.53 4.80
CA ASN A 356 -19.80 6.36 5.88
C ASN A 356 -18.77 6.63 6.98
N ASN A 357 -17.99 5.63 7.40
CA ASN A 357 -16.91 5.79 8.38
C ASN A 357 -15.84 6.77 7.87
N ILE A 358 -15.44 6.66 6.60
CA ILE A 358 -14.50 7.60 5.95
C ILE A 358 -15.06 9.03 5.94
N LEU A 359 -16.31 9.20 5.49
CA LEU A 359 -16.95 10.53 5.37
C LEU A 359 -17.20 11.18 6.73
N ALA A 360 -17.50 10.39 7.76
CA ALA A 360 -17.61 10.83 9.14
C ALA A 360 -16.24 11.01 9.81
N CYS A 361 -15.16 10.50 9.20
CA CYS A 361 -13.83 10.38 9.79
C CYS A 361 -13.90 9.66 11.15
N ARG A 362 -14.66 8.57 11.21
CA ARG A 362 -14.89 7.75 12.40
C ARG A 362 -13.83 6.64 12.46
N TRP A 363 -12.90 6.78 13.39
CA TRP A 363 -11.88 5.83 13.75
C TRP A 363 -11.47 6.13 15.20
N ASP A 364 -10.93 5.14 15.91
CA ASP A 364 -10.45 5.30 17.28
C ASP A 364 -9.24 4.41 17.55
N LEU A 365 -8.77 4.39 18.80
CA LEU A 365 -7.62 3.60 19.26
C LEU A 365 -7.99 2.83 20.53
N GLU A 366 -9.27 2.45 20.68
CA GLU A 366 -9.79 1.78 21.88
C GLU A 366 -9.45 0.28 21.92
N GLU A 367 -9.14 -0.29 20.76
CA GLU A 367 -8.79 -1.70 20.59
C GLU A 367 -7.54 -2.11 21.38
N GLU A 368 -7.53 -3.36 21.87
CA GLU A 368 -6.46 -3.90 22.73
C GLU A 368 -5.08 -3.81 22.09
N GLU A 369 -5.02 -3.89 20.76
CA GLU A 369 -3.81 -3.80 19.96
C GLU A 369 -3.07 -2.48 20.16
N PHE A 370 -3.77 -1.40 20.53
CA PHE A 370 -3.22 -0.06 20.76
C PHE A 370 -2.87 0.25 22.22
N GLN A 371 -3.16 -0.65 23.18
CA GLN A 371 -2.85 -0.40 24.59
C GLN A 371 -1.34 -0.25 24.84
N ASN A 372 -0.51 -0.93 24.03
CA ASN A 372 0.94 -1.00 24.22
C ASN A 372 1.75 -0.18 23.22
N ILE A 373 1.11 0.61 22.34
CA ILE A 373 1.82 1.49 21.40
C ILE A 373 2.23 2.81 22.08
N SER A 374 3.29 3.43 21.58
CA SER A 374 3.75 4.73 22.08
C SER A 374 2.74 5.86 21.87
N GLU A 375 2.77 6.88 22.72
CA GLU A 375 1.94 8.09 22.54
C GLU A 375 2.33 8.83 21.26
N GLU A 376 3.60 8.76 20.87
CA GLU A 376 4.10 9.30 19.62
C GLU A 376 3.44 8.64 18.40
N ALA A 377 3.15 7.34 18.45
CA ALA A 377 2.43 6.62 17.40
C ALA A 377 0.97 7.11 17.29
N LYS A 378 0.29 7.24 18.44
CA LYS A 378 -1.10 7.73 18.50
C LYS A 378 -1.20 9.17 17.96
N GLU A 379 -0.26 10.03 18.34
CA GLU A 379 -0.18 11.40 17.83
C GLU A 379 0.12 11.44 16.32
N PHE A 380 0.97 10.53 15.84
CA PHE A 380 1.26 10.44 14.41
C PHE A 380 0.00 10.11 13.59
N LEU A 381 -0.80 9.13 14.03
CA LEU A 381 -2.06 8.77 13.39
C LEU A 381 -3.07 9.93 13.42
N SER A 382 -3.21 10.61 14.57
CA SER A 382 -4.15 11.72 14.72
C SER A 382 -3.80 12.95 13.87
N LYS A 383 -2.53 13.10 13.46
CA LYS A 383 -2.07 14.14 12.52
C LYS A 383 -2.23 13.79 11.04
N LEU A 384 -2.65 12.56 10.71
CA LEU A 384 -2.83 12.10 9.33
C LEU A 384 -4.30 11.78 9.02
N LEU A 385 -4.99 11.07 9.93
CA LEU A 385 -6.38 10.65 9.76
C LEU A 385 -7.35 11.76 10.17
N ILE A 386 -7.27 12.88 9.45
CA ILE A 386 -8.11 14.07 9.64
C ILE A 386 -8.96 14.29 8.38
N LYS A 387 -10.27 14.53 8.57
CA LYS A 387 -11.20 14.81 7.46
C LYS A 387 -10.74 15.97 6.59
N GLU A 388 -10.42 17.08 7.22
CA GLU A 388 -9.99 18.31 6.56
C GLU A 388 -8.52 18.21 6.12
N LYS A 389 -8.30 18.13 4.80
CA LYS A 389 -6.99 17.93 4.15
C LYS A 389 -5.91 18.89 4.64
N SER A 390 -6.27 20.15 4.87
CA SER A 390 -5.33 21.23 5.20
C SER A 390 -4.64 21.06 6.55
N TRP A 391 -5.18 20.21 7.44
CA TRP A 391 -4.60 19.93 8.75
C TRP A 391 -3.70 18.69 8.79
N ARG A 392 -3.66 17.89 7.72
CA ARG A 392 -2.80 16.71 7.67
C ARG A 392 -1.35 17.15 7.50
N ILE A 393 -0.45 16.58 8.29
CA ILE A 393 0.99 16.83 8.13
C ILE A 393 1.48 16.35 6.76
N SER A 394 2.42 17.07 6.17
CA SER A 394 3.10 16.67 4.93
C SER A 394 4.06 15.50 5.15
N ALA A 395 4.50 14.84 4.08
CA ALA A 395 5.52 13.78 4.16
C ALA A 395 6.82 14.26 4.81
N SER A 396 7.19 15.52 4.57
CA SER A 396 8.38 16.13 5.19
C SER A 396 8.23 16.38 6.69
N GLU A 397 7.01 16.72 7.14
CA GLU A 397 6.70 16.88 8.57
C GLU A 397 6.54 15.52 9.25
N ALA A 398 5.96 14.52 8.57
CA ALA A 398 5.86 13.14 9.03
C ALA A 398 7.25 12.56 9.36
N LEU A 399 8.23 12.71 8.46
CA LEU A 399 9.61 12.27 8.69
C LEU A 399 10.30 12.98 9.87
N LYS A 400 9.84 14.17 10.24
CA LYS A 400 10.32 14.93 11.40
C LYS A 400 9.50 14.67 12.67
N HIS A 401 8.41 13.91 12.58
CA HIS A 401 7.57 13.59 13.72
C HIS A 401 8.36 12.74 14.74
N PRO A 402 8.21 12.93 16.05
CA PRO A 402 8.93 12.16 17.07
C PRO A 402 8.82 10.65 16.88
N TRP A 403 7.67 10.15 16.43
CA TRP A 403 7.47 8.73 16.13
C TRP A 403 8.51 8.17 15.13
N LEU A 404 8.80 8.92 14.05
CA LEU A 404 9.74 8.50 13.01
C LEU A 404 11.18 8.99 13.23
N SER A 405 11.41 9.94 14.13
CA SER A 405 12.71 10.64 14.26
C SER A 405 13.36 10.60 15.64
N ASP A 406 12.63 10.30 16.72
CA ASP A 406 13.22 10.30 18.06
C ASP A 406 14.04 9.02 18.35
N HIS A 407 15.36 9.18 18.35
CA HIS A 407 16.30 8.12 18.69
C HIS A 407 16.11 7.54 20.11
N LYS A 408 15.60 8.32 21.06
CA LYS A 408 15.35 7.83 22.43
C LYS A 408 14.17 6.86 22.45
N LEU A 409 13.06 7.23 21.81
CA LEU A 409 11.94 6.34 21.55
C LEU A 409 12.40 5.05 20.87
N HIS A 410 13.13 5.15 19.76
CA HIS A 410 13.58 3.97 19.00
C HIS A 410 14.50 3.05 19.83
N SER A 411 15.39 3.62 20.64
CA SER A 411 16.26 2.86 21.54
C SER A 411 15.47 2.11 22.63
N ARG A 412 14.41 2.73 23.16
CA ARG A 412 13.48 2.11 24.12
C ARG A 412 12.73 0.94 23.47
N LEU A 413 12.16 1.14 22.29
CA LEU A 413 11.47 0.09 21.53
C LEU A 413 12.42 -1.07 21.14
N LYS A 414 13.66 -0.77 20.75
CA LYS A 414 14.69 -1.79 20.45
C LYS A 414 15.02 -2.65 21.66
N THR A 415 15.08 -2.03 22.84
CA THR A 415 15.31 -2.73 24.12
C THR A 415 14.14 -3.65 24.48
N GLN A 416 12.90 -3.17 24.31
CA GLN A 416 11.70 -3.98 24.52
C GLN A 416 11.65 -5.19 23.58
N LYS A 417 11.94 -4.98 22.29
CA LYS A 417 12.06 -6.07 21.30
C LYS A 417 13.04 -7.14 21.75
N LYS A 418 14.25 -6.77 22.16
CA LYS A 418 15.28 -7.73 22.64
C LYS A 418 14.85 -8.52 23.89
N LYS A 419 14.14 -7.88 24.83
CA LYS A 419 13.63 -8.56 26.03
C LYS A 419 12.63 -9.64 25.63
N ASN A 420 11.68 -9.33 24.76
CA ASN A 420 10.64 -10.27 24.33
C ASN A 420 11.21 -11.48 23.57
N TYR A 421 12.28 -11.30 22.76
CA TYR A 421 13.00 -12.43 22.15
C TYR A 421 13.74 -13.31 23.17
N SER A 422 14.27 -12.70 24.25
CA SER A 422 15.04 -13.42 25.29
C SER A 422 14.16 -14.20 26.26
N SER A 423 12.94 -13.74 26.52
CA SER A 423 11.94 -14.49 27.30
C SER A 423 11.44 -15.71 26.53
N ASN A 424 11.11 -15.55 25.24
CA ASN A 424 10.68 -16.68 24.40
C ASN A 424 11.77 -17.77 24.28
N THR A 425 13.05 -17.41 24.17
CA THR A 425 14.13 -18.42 24.06
C THR A 425 14.44 -19.16 25.37
N ARG A 426 14.12 -18.58 26.54
CA ARG A 426 14.31 -19.27 27.82
C ARG A 426 13.25 -20.33 28.08
N GLU A 427 12.04 -20.20 27.54
CA GLU A 427 11.00 -21.22 27.66
C GLU A 427 11.26 -22.47 26.78
N PHE A 428 11.99 -22.33 25.67
CA PHE A 428 12.36 -23.46 24.80
C PHE A 428 13.57 -24.28 25.30
N VAL A 429 14.31 -23.81 26.30
CA VAL A 429 15.47 -24.54 26.86
C VAL A 429 15.10 -25.32 28.14
N THR A 430 13.88 -25.17 28.66
CA THR A 430 13.39 -25.88 29.86
C THR A 430 12.20 -26.83 29.58
N LYS A 431 12.19 -27.52 28.44
CA LYS A 431 11.37 -28.72 28.25
C LYS A 431 12.21 -29.91 27.85
#